data_AF-A0A5Q0H553-F1
#
_entry.id   AF-A0A5Q0H553-F1
#
_cell.length_a   1.000
_cell.length_b   1.000
_cell.length_c   1.000
_cell.angle_alpha   90.00
_cell.angle_beta   90.00
_cell.angle_gamma   90.00
#
_symmetry.space_group_name_H-M   'P 1'
#
loop_
_entity.id
_entity.type
_entity.pdbx_description
1 polymer ?
#
loop_
_entity_poly.entity_id
_entity_poly.type
_entity_poly.pdbx_seq_one_letter_code
_entity_poly.pdbx_strand_id
1 'polypeptide(L)'
;MGVPRARATAVRGVAWPAATPGSTWPASPRPARAPPHRAPVRAPPCPAAPALRRPPPHFAFGTAHPQPVRPTCCPHPAPVPDPAGDIRTGGAIVVERDVVVIGASAGGGDALRRLVAGLPAGLPASVLIVSHTSPDSPRRLPDILARHGRLPAAYAVPGQRLTAGLLTVAPAGRHLVVTDGDVLRLHRGPLVHHTRPAIDPLLRSAAHACGPRVVAVVLSGLLRDGAEGAAAVAGAGGTVLVQDPDDARHPSMPRATLDRVPGATTWPADKLGSVIGDLVARRSVPGAPGAGEPCAMGVDEALSLAVAQLRAHAVVRERIQRRLTGPGPLRARNRDRAARAERAAELITSHVLPVFRPDGPA
;
A
#
# COMPACT_ATOMS: atom_id res chain seq x y z
N MET A 1 30.89 8.83 -60.73
CA MET A 1 30.64 10.20 -60.23
C MET A 1 30.29 10.11 -58.75
N GLY A 2 31.22 10.56 -57.90
CA GLY A 2 31.22 10.30 -56.47
C GLY A 2 30.39 11.28 -55.66
N VAL A 3 29.63 10.74 -54.70
CA VAL A 3 28.89 11.49 -53.69
C VAL A 3 29.85 11.80 -52.51
N PRO A 4 29.95 13.05 -52.01
CA PRO A 4 30.93 13.38 -50.98
C PRO A 4 30.48 12.93 -49.58
N ARG A 5 31.42 12.32 -48.84
CA ARG A 5 31.31 12.03 -47.41
C ARG A 5 31.44 13.31 -46.58
N ALA A 6 30.46 13.58 -45.71
CA ALA A 6 30.53 14.64 -44.71
C ALA A 6 31.53 14.29 -43.60
N ARG A 7 32.41 15.25 -43.28
CA ARG A 7 33.43 15.17 -42.22
C ARG A 7 32.81 15.46 -40.85
N ALA A 8 33.08 14.59 -39.89
CA ALA A 8 32.79 14.80 -38.48
C ALA A 8 33.76 15.83 -37.88
N THR A 9 33.22 16.88 -37.24
CA THR A 9 33.98 17.89 -36.51
C THR A 9 34.06 17.49 -35.04
N ALA A 10 35.28 17.27 -34.54
CA ALA A 10 35.55 16.98 -33.14
C ALA A 10 35.48 18.26 -32.31
N VAL A 11 34.60 18.29 -31.30
CA VAL A 11 34.56 19.35 -30.28
C VAL A 11 35.60 19.03 -29.21
N ARG A 12 36.47 20.00 -28.97
CA ARG A 12 37.60 19.94 -28.01
C ARG A 12 37.10 19.81 -26.57
N GLY A 13 37.76 18.93 -25.82
CA GLY A 13 37.53 18.69 -24.41
C GLY A 13 37.94 19.86 -23.52
N VAL A 14 37.14 20.10 -22.48
CA VAL A 14 37.41 21.02 -21.38
C VAL A 14 38.37 20.34 -20.41
N ALA A 15 39.52 20.95 -20.18
CA ALA A 15 40.53 20.52 -19.24
C ALA A 15 40.08 20.80 -17.79
N TRP A 16 40.22 19.81 -16.91
CA TRP A 16 40.06 19.96 -15.47
C TRP A 16 41.40 20.39 -14.84
N PRO A 17 41.45 21.38 -13.94
CA PRO A 17 42.68 21.76 -13.28
C PRO A 17 43.10 20.75 -12.20
N ALA A 18 44.41 20.49 -12.15
CA ALA A 18 45.07 19.63 -11.19
C ALA A 18 45.06 20.24 -9.77
N ALA A 19 44.90 19.39 -8.76
CA ALA A 19 44.89 19.76 -7.35
C ALA A 19 46.29 20.11 -6.83
N THR A 20 46.41 21.28 -6.19
CA THR A 20 47.58 21.71 -5.41
C THR A 20 47.61 21.02 -4.03
N PRO A 21 48.78 20.53 -3.54
CA PRO A 21 48.90 19.94 -2.22
C PRO A 21 49.17 21.03 -1.19
N GLY A 22 48.26 21.23 -0.23
CA GLY A 22 48.50 22.15 0.88
C GLY A 22 47.24 22.84 1.39
N SER A 23 46.33 22.09 2.01
CA SER A 23 45.34 22.69 2.91
C SER A 23 44.97 21.68 4.00
N THR A 24 45.49 21.94 5.19
CA THR A 24 45.14 21.30 6.45
C THR A 24 43.65 21.43 6.73
N TRP A 25 42.96 20.30 6.84
CA TRP A 25 41.58 20.24 7.30
C TRP A 25 41.51 20.53 8.81
N PRO A 26 40.61 21.40 9.29
CA PRO A 26 40.42 21.58 10.73
C PRO A 26 39.72 20.35 11.33
N ALA A 27 40.21 19.94 12.50
CA ALA A 27 39.79 18.76 13.24
C ALA A 27 38.30 18.81 13.64
N SER A 28 37.61 17.68 13.47
CA SER A 28 36.24 17.45 13.91
C SER A 28 36.10 17.63 15.43
N PRO A 29 35.07 18.34 15.95
CA PRO A 29 34.83 18.42 17.38
C PRO A 29 34.30 17.10 17.93
N ARG A 30 34.84 16.68 19.08
CA ARG A 30 34.45 15.49 19.85
C ARG A 30 32.98 15.58 20.31
N PRO A 31 32.20 14.48 20.29
CA PRO A 31 30.84 14.51 20.84
C PRO A 31 30.86 14.62 22.37
N ALA A 32 30.00 15.49 22.90
CA ALA A 32 29.77 15.67 24.34
C ALA A 32 29.12 14.43 24.97
N ARG A 33 29.53 14.11 26.20
CA ARG A 33 29.00 13.02 27.04
C ARG A 33 27.50 13.23 27.34
N ALA A 34 26.72 12.17 27.19
CA ALA A 34 25.32 12.11 27.62
C ALA A 34 25.20 12.02 29.17
N PRO A 35 24.22 12.69 29.80
CA PRO A 35 23.93 12.53 31.23
C PRO A 35 23.15 11.22 31.51
N PRO A 36 23.24 10.66 32.74
CA PRO A 36 22.69 9.35 33.07
C PRO A 36 21.15 9.32 33.16
N HIS A 37 20.59 8.17 32.76
CA HIS A 37 19.16 7.86 32.76
C HIS A 37 18.55 7.86 34.17
N ARG A 38 17.45 8.61 34.36
CA ARG A 38 16.54 8.46 35.51
C ARG A 38 15.69 7.20 35.33
N ALA A 39 15.59 6.39 36.39
CA ALA A 39 14.74 5.21 36.47
C ALA A 39 13.24 5.57 36.43
N PRO A 40 12.36 4.71 35.87
CA PRO A 40 10.93 4.95 35.87
C PRO A 40 10.29 4.67 37.24
N VAL A 41 9.50 5.64 37.72
CA VAL A 41 8.64 5.53 38.90
C VAL A 41 7.45 4.62 38.56
N ARG A 42 7.18 3.62 39.40
CA ARG A 42 6.02 2.71 39.32
C ARG A 42 4.72 3.47 39.56
N ALA A 43 3.74 3.29 38.68
CA ALA A 43 2.36 3.71 38.92
C ALA A 43 1.63 2.72 39.86
N PRO A 44 0.72 3.19 40.74
CA PRO A 44 -0.10 2.34 41.59
C PRO A 44 -1.26 1.67 40.81
N PRO A 45 -1.76 0.49 41.25
CA PRO A 45 -2.80 -0.26 40.55
C PRO A 45 -4.21 0.36 40.70
N CYS A 46 -5.00 0.29 39.63
CA CYS A 46 -6.43 0.64 39.62
C CYS A 46 -7.27 -0.34 40.45
N PRO A 47 -8.34 0.12 41.13
CA PRO A 47 -9.28 -0.75 41.83
C PRO A 47 -10.28 -1.44 40.88
N ALA A 48 -10.72 -2.62 41.31
CA ALA A 48 -11.55 -3.59 40.58
C ALA A 48 -13.02 -3.14 40.36
N ALA A 49 -13.62 -3.64 39.28
CA ALA A 49 -15.03 -3.47 38.94
C ALA A 49 -15.96 -4.31 39.84
N PRO A 50 -17.19 -3.83 40.15
CA PRO A 50 -18.15 -4.58 40.96
C PRO A 50 -18.93 -5.63 40.16
N ALA A 51 -19.23 -6.73 40.85
CA ALA A 51 -19.86 -7.95 40.36
C ALA A 51 -21.36 -7.79 40.03
N LEU A 52 -21.78 -8.46 38.96
CA LEU A 52 -23.17 -8.65 38.54
C LEU A 52 -23.94 -9.50 39.56
N ARG A 53 -25.07 -8.98 40.06
CA ARG A 53 -26.02 -9.72 40.89
C ARG A 53 -26.97 -10.55 40.03
N ARG A 54 -27.10 -11.84 40.38
CA ARG A 54 -28.11 -12.78 39.89
C ARG A 54 -29.52 -12.42 40.39
N PRO A 55 -30.59 -12.64 39.62
CA PRO A 55 -31.95 -12.80 40.15
C PRO A 55 -32.30 -14.28 40.47
N PRO A 56 -33.18 -14.54 41.45
CA PRO A 56 -33.54 -15.87 41.95
C PRO A 56 -34.66 -16.58 41.15
N PRO A 57 -34.96 -17.86 41.44
CA PRO A 57 -35.69 -18.73 40.51
C PRO A 57 -37.11 -19.14 40.95
N HIS A 58 -37.87 -19.62 39.94
CA HIS A 58 -39.08 -20.46 39.93
C HIS A 58 -40.38 -19.98 40.60
N PHE A 59 -41.48 -19.99 39.84
CA PHE A 59 -42.77 -20.49 40.32
C PHE A 59 -43.66 -21.06 39.19
N ALA A 60 -44.12 -22.29 39.46
CA ALA A 60 -45.35 -23.00 39.12
C ALA A 60 -45.88 -23.12 37.66
N PHE A 61 -45.92 -24.39 37.25
CA PHE A 61 -46.86 -24.99 36.31
C PHE A 61 -48.32 -24.70 36.68
N GLY A 62 -49.11 -24.28 35.69
CA GLY A 62 -50.57 -24.19 35.77
C GLY A 62 -51.18 -24.71 34.47
N THR A 63 -51.77 -25.90 34.55
CA THR A 63 -52.56 -26.54 33.49
C THR A 63 -53.88 -25.80 33.29
N ALA A 64 -54.14 -25.33 32.08
CA ALA A 64 -55.48 -24.88 31.67
C ALA A 64 -55.79 -25.38 30.24
N HIS A 65 -56.82 -26.22 30.18
CA HIS A 65 -57.48 -26.71 28.98
C HIS A 65 -58.01 -25.58 28.08
N PRO A 66 -57.74 -25.59 26.76
CA PRO A 66 -58.54 -24.84 25.79
C PRO A 66 -59.75 -25.66 25.31
N GLN A 67 -60.90 -24.98 25.30
CA GLN A 67 -62.23 -25.43 24.86
C GLN A 67 -62.31 -25.74 23.35
N PRO A 68 -63.27 -26.56 22.88
CA PRO A 68 -63.38 -26.97 21.49
C PRO A 68 -64.01 -25.87 20.61
N VAL A 69 -63.26 -25.40 19.62
CA VAL A 69 -63.79 -24.57 18.52
C VAL A 69 -64.15 -25.45 17.31
N ARG A 70 -65.34 -25.21 16.77
CA ARG A 70 -66.00 -25.96 15.68
C ARG A 70 -65.26 -25.87 14.34
N PRO A 71 -65.43 -26.86 13.44
CA PRO A 71 -64.68 -26.91 12.18
C PRO A 71 -65.23 -25.86 11.20
N THR A 72 -64.35 -24.99 10.72
CA THR A 72 -64.66 -24.11 9.59
C THR A 72 -63.68 -24.36 8.46
N CYS A 73 -64.28 -24.62 7.31
CA CYS A 73 -63.76 -24.82 5.96
C CYS A 73 -62.32 -24.39 5.70
N CYS A 74 -61.54 -25.31 5.12
CA CYS A 74 -60.30 -25.01 4.42
C CYS A 74 -60.51 -23.87 3.40
N PRO A 75 -59.79 -22.74 3.51
CA PRO A 75 -59.59 -21.87 2.37
C PRO A 75 -58.52 -22.50 1.47
N HIS A 76 -58.90 -22.68 0.21
CA HIS A 76 -58.03 -22.94 -0.93
C HIS A 76 -56.75 -22.06 -0.87
N PRO A 77 -55.55 -22.56 -1.20
CA PRO A 77 -54.35 -21.73 -1.20
C PRO A 77 -54.50 -20.62 -2.24
N ALA A 78 -54.40 -19.36 -1.79
CA ALA A 78 -54.24 -18.22 -2.67
C ALA A 78 -52.93 -18.37 -3.49
N PRO A 79 -52.90 -17.92 -4.75
CA PRO A 79 -51.71 -18.05 -5.59
C PRO A 79 -50.53 -17.31 -4.96
N VAL A 80 -49.43 -18.03 -4.76
CA VAL A 80 -48.12 -17.45 -4.44
C VAL A 80 -47.74 -16.51 -5.59
N PRO A 81 -47.43 -15.22 -5.35
CA PRO A 81 -46.85 -14.39 -6.40
C PRO A 81 -45.46 -14.91 -6.76
N ASP A 82 -45.23 -15.13 -8.05
CA ASP A 82 -43.92 -15.46 -8.62
C ASP A 82 -42.85 -14.46 -8.16
N PRO A 83 -41.67 -14.90 -7.68
CA PRO A 83 -40.54 -14.03 -7.38
C PRO A 83 -39.75 -13.71 -8.66
N ALA A 84 -40.44 -13.26 -9.70
CA ALA A 84 -39.84 -12.79 -10.95
C ALA A 84 -40.48 -11.47 -11.40
N GLY A 85 -40.73 -10.58 -10.43
CA GLY A 85 -40.95 -9.17 -10.70
C GLY A 85 -39.60 -8.50 -10.93
N ASP A 86 -39.17 -8.46 -12.19
CA ASP A 86 -38.04 -7.67 -12.67
C ASP A 86 -38.35 -6.18 -12.43
N ILE A 87 -38.06 -5.68 -11.22
CA ILE A 87 -38.08 -4.25 -10.92
C ILE A 87 -36.89 -3.65 -11.67
N ARG A 88 -37.14 -3.28 -12.93
CA ARG A 88 -36.28 -2.39 -13.70
C ARG A 88 -36.40 -0.97 -13.14
N THR A 89 -35.99 -0.77 -11.89
CA THR A 89 -35.56 0.56 -11.45
C THR A 89 -34.24 0.80 -12.15
N GLY A 90 -34.15 1.83 -12.98
CA GLY A 90 -32.89 2.32 -13.54
C GLY A 90 -31.92 2.62 -12.40
N GLY A 91 -31.14 1.61 -12.02
CA GLY A 91 -30.27 1.63 -10.86
C GLY A 91 -29.02 2.44 -11.18
N ALA A 92 -29.06 3.73 -10.87
CA ALA A 92 -27.86 4.50 -10.66
C ALA A 92 -26.95 3.74 -9.67
N ILE A 93 -25.87 3.13 -10.16
CA ILE A 93 -24.91 2.39 -9.34
C ILE A 93 -24.29 3.36 -8.35
N VAL A 94 -24.67 3.33 -7.08
CA VAL A 94 -24.05 4.21 -6.09
C VAL A 94 -22.62 3.73 -5.85
N VAL A 95 -21.63 4.54 -6.20
CA VAL A 95 -20.21 4.26 -5.94
C VAL A 95 -19.86 4.74 -4.55
N GLU A 96 -19.44 3.80 -3.70
CA GLU A 96 -18.81 4.05 -2.40
C GLU A 96 -17.31 4.28 -2.62
N ARG A 97 -16.76 5.40 -2.12
CA ARG A 97 -15.32 5.68 -2.17
C ARG A 97 -14.69 5.26 -0.85
N ASP A 98 -14.19 4.04 -0.76
CA ASP A 98 -13.67 3.47 0.50
C ASP A 98 -12.21 3.04 0.44
N VAL A 99 -11.49 3.40 -0.64
CA VAL A 99 -10.05 3.15 -0.79
C VAL A 99 -9.32 4.44 -1.12
N VAL A 100 -8.54 4.95 -0.17
CA VAL A 100 -7.70 6.14 -0.35
C VAL A 100 -6.26 5.71 -0.55
N VAL A 101 -5.61 6.18 -1.61
CA VAL A 101 -4.21 5.86 -1.92
C VAL A 101 -3.39 7.14 -1.98
N ILE A 102 -2.38 7.26 -1.12
CA ILE A 102 -1.58 8.48 -0.95
C ILE A 102 -0.13 8.21 -1.34
N GLY A 103 0.40 9.02 -2.25
CA GLY A 103 1.79 9.02 -2.67
C GLY A 103 2.54 10.28 -2.22
N ALA A 104 3.72 10.12 -1.63
CA ALA A 104 4.54 11.22 -1.13
C ALA A 104 6.04 10.96 -1.31
N SER A 105 6.84 12.02 -1.45
CA SER A 105 8.29 11.91 -1.55
C SER A 105 9.01 13.05 -0.82
N ALA A 106 9.95 13.74 -1.45
CA ALA A 106 10.67 14.87 -0.88
C ALA A 106 9.69 15.96 -0.40
N GLY A 107 9.80 16.36 0.88
CA GLY A 107 8.85 17.28 1.53
C GLY A 107 7.49 16.67 1.89
N GLY A 108 7.19 15.47 1.41
CA GLY A 108 5.91 14.80 1.62
C GLY A 108 5.64 14.38 3.06
N GLY A 109 6.67 14.27 3.91
CA GLY A 109 6.48 13.97 5.34
C GLY A 109 5.72 15.07 6.11
N ASP A 110 5.92 16.34 5.75
CA ASP A 110 5.17 17.46 6.32
C ASP A 110 3.74 17.51 5.77
N ALA A 111 3.60 17.39 4.43
CA ALA A 111 2.31 17.32 3.77
C ALA A 111 1.43 16.18 4.30
N LEU A 112 2.01 14.99 4.54
CA LEU A 112 1.32 13.86 5.15
C LEU A 112 0.79 14.19 6.55
N ARG A 113 1.59 14.86 7.40
CA ARG A 113 1.15 15.25 8.76
C ARG A 113 -0.04 16.20 8.71
N ARG A 114 0.03 17.22 7.84
CA ARG A 114 -1.05 18.20 7.64
C ARG A 114 -2.32 17.51 7.12
N LEU A 115 -2.18 16.60 6.17
CA LEU A 115 -3.30 15.84 5.62
C LEU A 115 -3.96 14.94 6.68
N VAL A 116 -3.18 14.12 7.39
CA VAL A 116 -3.76 13.15 8.35
C VAL A 116 -4.37 13.85 9.58
N ALA A 117 -3.92 15.05 9.93
CA ALA A 117 -4.54 15.87 10.97
C ALA A 117 -5.97 16.30 10.61
N GLY A 118 -6.28 16.43 9.32
CA GLY A 118 -7.61 16.76 8.81
C GLY A 118 -8.53 15.56 8.59
N LEU A 119 -8.05 14.32 8.73
CA LEU A 119 -8.88 13.12 8.52
C LEU A 119 -9.85 12.90 9.69
N PRO A 120 -11.12 12.53 9.42
CA PRO A 120 -12.09 12.22 10.47
C PRO A 120 -11.73 10.91 11.19
N ALA A 121 -12.01 10.83 12.49
CA ALA A 121 -11.71 9.64 13.30
C ALA A 121 -12.51 8.39 12.90
N GLY A 122 -13.72 8.60 12.36
CA GLY A 122 -14.61 7.54 11.88
C GLY A 122 -14.57 7.34 10.37
N LEU A 123 -13.44 7.65 9.71
CA LEU A 123 -13.33 7.55 8.25
C LEU A 123 -13.68 6.12 7.77
N PRO A 124 -14.76 5.92 6.99
CA PRO A 124 -15.19 4.60 6.53
C PRO A 124 -14.40 4.17 5.28
N ALA A 125 -13.10 4.41 5.26
CA ALA A 125 -12.21 4.08 4.15
C ALA A 125 -10.87 3.54 4.66
N SER A 126 -10.25 2.66 3.87
CA SER A 126 -8.87 2.22 4.09
C SER A 126 -7.90 3.20 3.44
N VAL A 127 -6.84 3.62 4.14
CA VAL A 127 -5.87 4.59 3.62
C VAL A 127 -4.52 3.92 3.42
N LEU A 128 -4.09 3.78 2.17
CA LEU A 128 -2.83 3.18 1.77
C LEU A 128 -1.81 4.27 1.46
N ILE A 129 -0.61 4.19 2.04
CA ILE A 129 0.39 5.26 1.94
C ILE A 129 1.71 4.70 1.42
N VAL A 130 2.20 5.29 0.33
CA VAL A 130 3.59 5.14 -0.13
C VAL A 130 4.33 6.44 0.10
N SER A 131 5.46 6.34 0.80
CA SER A 131 6.42 7.43 0.95
C SER A 131 7.79 6.96 0.48
N HIS A 132 8.46 7.74 -0.37
CA HIS A 132 9.83 7.44 -0.81
C HIS A 132 10.80 7.59 0.36
N THR A 133 11.06 6.48 1.04
CA THR A 133 11.99 6.43 2.16
C THR A 133 13.19 5.56 1.80
N SER A 134 14.39 6.01 2.17
CA SER A 134 15.59 5.16 2.11
C SER A 134 15.39 3.89 2.96
N PRO A 135 15.90 2.71 2.56
CA PRO A 135 15.90 1.50 3.39
C PRO A 135 16.48 1.69 4.80
N ASP A 136 17.40 2.64 4.95
CA ASP A 136 18.08 2.97 6.22
C ASP A 136 17.28 3.99 7.07
N SER A 137 16.15 4.48 6.55
CA SER A 137 15.32 5.43 7.28
C SER A 137 14.71 4.77 8.53
N PRO A 138 14.60 5.50 9.64
CA PRO A 138 13.92 5.00 10.82
C PRO A 138 12.49 4.56 10.47
N ARG A 139 12.10 3.35 10.90
CA ARG A 139 10.76 2.78 10.68
C ARG A 139 9.70 3.41 11.59
N ARG A 140 9.60 4.74 11.57
CA ARG A 140 8.76 5.53 12.49
C ARG A 140 7.64 6.28 11.79
N LEU A 141 7.49 6.13 10.48
CA LEU A 141 6.47 6.87 9.73
C LEU A 141 5.06 6.58 10.27
N PRO A 142 4.63 5.32 10.50
CA PRO A 142 3.35 5.04 11.15
C PRO A 142 3.19 5.77 12.49
N ASP A 143 4.18 5.67 13.39
CA ASP A 143 4.11 6.34 14.70
C ASP A 143 3.99 7.86 14.57
N ILE A 144 4.68 8.46 13.59
CA ILE A 144 4.57 9.89 13.29
C ILE A 144 3.14 10.21 12.84
N LEU A 145 2.58 9.46 11.89
CA LEU A 145 1.23 9.72 11.37
C LEU A 145 0.17 9.54 12.46
N ALA A 146 0.26 8.49 13.26
CA ALA A 146 -0.67 8.23 14.37
C ALA A 146 -0.64 9.32 15.46
N ARG A 147 0.50 10.00 15.66
CA ARG A 147 0.58 11.14 16.60
C ARG A 147 -0.03 12.43 16.07
N HIS A 148 -0.09 12.60 14.74
CA HIS A 148 -0.61 13.83 14.13
C HIS A 148 -2.05 13.69 13.64
N GLY A 149 -2.52 12.46 13.39
CA GLY A 149 -3.89 12.16 12.98
C GLY A 149 -4.74 11.56 14.10
N ARG A 150 -5.98 11.20 13.75
CA ARG A 150 -6.93 10.52 14.65
C ARG A 150 -7.06 9.02 14.37
N LEU A 151 -6.48 8.55 13.26
CA LEU A 151 -6.53 7.16 12.83
C LEU A 151 -5.26 6.42 13.26
N PRO A 152 -5.37 5.14 13.67
CA PRO A 152 -4.21 4.29 13.88
C PRO A 152 -3.42 4.14 12.58
N ALA A 153 -2.11 3.97 12.70
CA ALA A 153 -1.22 3.76 11.57
C ALA A 153 -0.31 2.55 11.82
N ALA A 154 -0.13 1.72 10.80
CA ALA A 154 0.74 0.55 10.85
C ALA A 154 1.43 0.32 9.50
N TYR A 155 2.55 -0.42 9.53
CA TYR A 155 3.14 -0.92 8.29
C TYR A 155 2.29 -2.05 7.71
N ALA A 156 2.26 -2.13 6.38
CA ALA A 156 1.55 -3.19 5.70
C ALA A 156 2.13 -4.58 6.03
N VAL A 157 1.23 -5.53 6.27
CA VAL A 157 1.53 -6.96 6.45
C VAL A 157 1.09 -7.73 5.19
N PRO A 158 1.91 -8.66 4.65
CA PRO A 158 1.50 -9.43 3.47
C PRO A 158 0.23 -10.23 3.73
N GLY A 159 -0.73 -10.15 2.80
CA GLY A 159 -2.00 -10.88 2.88
C GLY A 159 -3.05 -10.24 3.77
N GLN A 160 -2.75 -9.11 4.43
CA GLN A 160 -3.77 -8.35 5.15
C GLN A 160 -4.81 -7.79 4.18
N ARG A 161 -6.07 -7.73 4.61
CA ARG A 161 -7.14 -7.09 3.84
C ARG A 161 -7.19 -5.59 4.09
N LEU A 162 -7.80 -4.84 3.17
CA LEU A 162 -8.16 -3.44 3.39
C LEU A 162 -8.99 -3.33 4.67
N THR A 163 -8.58 -2.42 5.55
CA THR A 163 -9.22 -2.19 6.84
C THR A 163 -9.63 -0.72 6.90
N ALA A 164 -10.92 -0.45 7.05
CA ALA A 164 -11.44 0.90 7.20
C ALA A 164 -10.92 1.56 8.49
N GLY A 165 -10.64 2.86 8.44
CA GLY A 165 -10.11 3.60 9.58
C GLY A 165 -8.64 3.30 9.92
N LEU A 166 -7.90 2.61 9.05
CA LEU A 166 -6.47 2.30 9.25
C LEU A 166 -5.60 2.99 8.20
N LEU A 167 -4.56 3.67 8.66
CA LEU A 167 -3.46 4.16 7.80
C LEU A 167 -2.43 3.04 7.62
N THR A 168 -2.38 2.46 6.43
CA THR A 168 -1.47 1.36 6.07
C THR A 168 -0.30 1.87 5.25
N VAL A 169 0.90 1.83 5.82
CA VAL A 169 2.12 2.38 5.20
C VAL A 169 2.93 1.27 4.51
N ALA A 170 3.34 1.51 3.27
CA ALA A 170 4.25 0.62 2.56
C ALA A 170 5.64 0.57 3.26
N PRO A 171 6.18 -0.62 3.59
CA PRO A 171 7.49 -0.72 4.19
C PRO A 171 8.61 -0.47 3.17
N ALA A 172 9.70 0.18 3.60
CA ALA A 172 10.87 0.41 2.77
C ALA A 172 11.40 -0.89 2.13
N GLY A 173 11.81 -0.81 0.86
CA GLY A 173 12.39 -1.93 0.13
C GLY A 173 11.38 -2.95 -0.41
N ARG A 174 10.06 -2.73 -0.28
CA ARG A 174 9.02 -3.54 -0.92
C ARG A 174 7.97 -2.64 -1.58
N HIS A 175 7.48 -3.03 -2.74
CA HIS A 175 6.28 -2.41 -3.33
C HIS A 175 5.05 -2.95 -2.63
N LEU A 176 4.09 -2.07 -2.37
CA LEU A 176 2.76 -2.40 -1.88
C LEU A 176 1.80 -2.35 -3.07
N VAL A 177 0.98 -3.38 -3.21
CA VAL A 177 -0.05 -3.48 -4.26
C VAL A 177 -1.34 -4.06 -3.69
N VAL A 178 -2.46 -3.74 -4.32
CA VAL A 178 -3.78 -4.33 -4.03
C VAL A 178 -4.07 -5.43 -5.04
N THR A 179 -4.49 -6.60 -4.58
CA THR A 179 -4.91 -7.74 -5.40
C THR A 179 -6.27 -8.23 -4.94
N ASP A 180 -6.96 -9.02 -5.78
CA ASP A 180 -8.18 -9.75 -5.38
C ASP A 180 -9.29 -8.83 -4.80
N GLY A 181 -9.35 -7.58 -5.26
CA GLY A 181 -10.32 -6.57 -4.83
C GLY A 181 -10.01 -5.87 -3.49
N ASP A 182 -9.38 -6.56 -2.54
CA ASP A 182 -9.15 -6.02 -1.19
C ASP A 182 -7.91 -6.57 -0.44
N VAL A 183 -7.05 -7.37 -1.09
CA VAL A 183 -5.89 -8.01 -0.43
C VAL A 183 -4.62 -7.21 -0.70
N LEU A 184 -3.85 -6.94 0.34
CA LEU A 184 -2.58 -6.24 0.23
C LEU A 184 -1.42 -7.21 0.09
N ARG A 185 -0.62 -7.01 -0.97
CA ARG A 185 0.58 -7.81 -1.24
C ARG A 185 1.83 -6.94 -1.20
N LEU A 186 2.92 -7.55 -0.73
CA LEU A 186 4.23 -6.93 -0.67
C LEU A 186 5.22 -7.73 -1.50
N HIS A 187 5.90 -7.08 -2.44
CA HIS A 187 6.86 -7.76 -3.30
C HIS A 187 8.14 -6.94 -3.51
N ARG A 188 9.21 -7.64 -3.90
CA ARG A 188 10.55 -7.06 -4.18
C ARG A 188 10.81 -6.99 -5.69
N GLY A 189 9.79 -6.70 -6.48
CA GLY A 189 9.91 -6.48 -7.93
C GLY A 189 10.90 -5.35 -8.26
N PRO A 190 11.22 -5.12 -9.55
CA PRO A 190 12.16 -4.08 -9.98
C PRO A 190 11.87 -2.71 -9.34
N LEU A 191 12.91 -1.89 -9.22
CA LEU A 191 12.72 -0.47 -8.88
C LEU A 191 11.85 0.18 -9.96
N VAL A 192 10.92 1.02 -9.56
CA VAL A 192 10.11 1.86 -10.44
C VAL A 192 10.43 3.29 -10.05
N HIS A 193 10.70 4.16 -11.03
CA HIS A 193 11.23 5.52 -10.77
C HIS A 193 12.46 5.52 -9.84
N HIS A 194 13.31 4.49 -9.97
CA HIS A 194 14.50 4.26 -9.14
C HIS A 194 14.24 4.08 -7.63
N THR A 195 12.98 3.90 -7.21
CA THR A 195 12.59 3.69 -5.81
C THR A 195 11.86 2.37 -5.58
N ARG A 196 11.85 1.94 -4.32
CA ARG A 196 11.01 0.87 -3.80
C ARG A 196 10.80 1.09 -2.29
N PRO A 197 9.60 1.46 -1.82
CA PRO A 197 8.34 1.51 -2.57
C PRO A 197 8.28 2.66 -3.60
N ALA A 198 7.58 2.40 -4.70
CA ALA A 198 7.14 3.39 -5.68
C ALA A 198 5.62 3.60 -5.56
N ILE A 199 5.14 4.79 -5.94
CA ILE A 199 3.73 5.18 -5.81
C ILE A 199 2.89 4.53 -6.93
N ASP A 200 3.41 4.59 -8.14
CA ASP A 200 2.79 4.08 -9.36
C ASP A 200 2.27 2.63 -9.27
N PRO A 201 3.04 1.63 -8.77
CA PRO A 201 2.54 0.26 -8.61
C PRO A 201 1.31 0.18 -7.69
N LEU A 202 1.28 0.94 -6.60
CA LEU A 202 0.16 0.94 -5.67
C LEU A 202 -1.08 1.54 -6.35
N LEU A 203 -0.94 2.72 -6.96
CA LEU A 203 -2.05 3.38 -7.65
C LEU A 203 -2.61 2.53 -8.81
N ARG A 204 -1.76 1.95 -9.65
CA ARG A 204 -2.22 1.10 -10.76
C ARG A 204 -2.95 -0.15 -10.28
N SER A 205 -2.42 -0.80 -9.24
CA SER A 205 -3.06 -2.00 -8.69
C SER A 205 -4.38 -1.69 -7.99
N ALA A 206 -4.46 -0.55 -7.27
CA ALA A 206 -5.71 -0.08 -6.67
C ALA A 206 -6.74 0.30 -7.74
N ALA A 207 -6.34 1.00 -8.81
CA ALA A 207 -7.22 1.32 -9.93
C ALA A 207 -7.83 0.05 -10.54
N HIS A 208 -7.01 -0.97 -10.77
CA HIS A 208 -7.46 -2.24 -11.32
C HIS A 208 -8.37 -3.03 -10.36
N ALA A 209 -8.01 -3.11 -9.07
CA ALA A 209 -8.73 -3.93 -8.09
C ALA A 209 -10.01 -3.27 -7.56
N CYS A 210 -10.02 -1.95 -7.42
CA CYS A 210 -11.07 -1.21 -6.72
C CYS A 210 -11.82 -0.21 -7.61
N GLY A 211 -11.31 0.10 -8.80
CA GLY A 211 -11.98 0.93 -9.81
C GLY A 211 -12.44 2.29 -9.28
N PRO A 212 -13.72 2.65 -9.42
CA PRO A 212 -14.23 3.97 -9.07
C PRO A 212 -14.29 4.24 -7.56
N ARG A 213 -14.04 3.22 -6.72
CA ARG A 213 -13.95 3.33 -5.26
C ARG A 213 -12.68 4.07 -4.79
N VAL A 214 -11.72 4.27 -5.69
CA VAL A 214 -10.40 4.80 -5.35
C VAL A 214 -10.38 6.33 -5.33
N VAL A 215 -9.82 6.90 -4.27
CA VAL A 215 -9.36 8.29 -4.19
C VAL A 215 -7.84 8.29 -4.17
N ALA A 216 -7.21 8.70 -5.28
CA ALA A 216 -5.77 8.89 -5.38
C ALA A 216 -5.38 10.28 -4.87
N VAL A 217 -4.31 10.36 -4.10
CA VAL A 217 -3.75 11.61 -3.59
C VAL A 217 -2.25 11.65 -3.89
N VAL A 218 -1.80 12.65 -4.65
CA VAL A 218 -0.36 12.85 -4.92
C VAL A 218 0.11 14.11 -4.21
N LEU A 219 1.09 13.95 -3.32
CA LEU A 219 1.66 15.03 -2.50
C LEU A 219 3.02 15.50 -3.03
N SER A 220 3.65 16.43 -2.30
CA SER A 220 4.99 16.95 -2.55
C SER A 220 6.01 15.84 -2.83
N GLY A 221 6.80 16.06 -3.89
CA GLY A 221 7.84 15.15 -4.32
C GLY A 221 8.60 15.62 -5.55
N LEU A 222 9.72 14.95 -5.80
CA LEU A 222 10.53 15.15 -7.00
C LEU A 222 10.11 14.17 -8.10
N LEU A 223 10.45 14.52 -9.34
CA LEU A 223 10.17 13.71 -10.54
C LEU A 223 8.67 13.49 -10.77
N ARG A 224 8.27 12.29 -11.20
CA ARG A 224 6.94 12.00 -11.78
C ARG A 224 6.30 10.69 -11.30
N ASP A 225 6.80 10.10 -10.21
CA ASP A 225 6.18 8.88 -9.66
C ASP A 225 4.78 9.22 -9.13
N GLY A 226 3.79 8.41 -9.46
CA GLY A 226 2.39 8.64 -9.14
C GLY A 226 1.58 9.24 -10.29
N ALA A 227 2.21 9.89 -11.27
CA ALA A 227 1.47 10.52 -12.38
C ALA A 227 0.77 9.49 -13.28
N GLU A 228 1.47 8.42 -13.69
CA GLU A 228 0.85 7.36 -14.50
C GLU A 228 -0.13 6.51 -13.68
N GLY A 229 0.19 6.28 -12.40
CA GLY A 229 -0.74 5.65 -11.46
C GLY A 229 -2.02 6.43 -11.28
N ALA A 230 -1.94 7.75 -11.13
CA ALA A 230 -3.10 8.63 -10.98
C ALA A 230 -3.95 8.66 -12.25
N ALA A 231 -3.33 8.67 -13.44
CA ALA A 231 -4.07 8.52 -14.70
C ALA A 231 -4.80 7.18 -14.79
N ALA A 232 -4.20 6.09 -14.32
CA ALA A 232 -4.89 4.81 -14.26
C ALA A 232 -6.10 4.86 -13.31
N VAL A 233 -5.98 5.53 -12.17
CA VAL A 233 -7.12 5.74 -11.24
C VAL A 233 -8.23 6.55 -11.90
N ALA A 234 -7.89 7.66 -12.56
CA ALA A 234 -8.86 8.48 -13.28
C ALA A 234 -9.56 7.70 -14.41
N GLY A 235 -8.78 6.94 -15.20
CA GLY A 235 -9.31 6.09 -16.27
C GLY A 235 -10.23 4.97 -15.77
N ALA A 236 -10.05 4.51 -14.54
CA ALA A 236 -10.93 3.53 -13.89
C ALA A 236 -12.15 4.16 -13.19
N GLY A 237 -12.39 5.48 -13.38
CA GLY A 237 -13.51 6.21 -12.76
C GLY A 237 -13.26 6.67 -11.32
N GLY A 238 -12.03 6.51 -10.82
CA GLY A 238 -11.63 6.99 -9.50
C GLY A 238 -11.40 8.50 -9.48
N THR A 239 -11.26 9.06 -8.27
CA THR A 239 -11.04 10.50 -8.06
C THR A 239 -9.56 10.78 -7.80
N VAL A 240 -9.02 11.83 -8.40
CA VAL A 240 -7.62 12.24 -8.22
C VAL A 240 -7.55 13.61 -7.55
N LEU A 241 -6.90 13.65 -6.40
CA LEU A 241 -6.56 14.86 -5.67
C LEU A 241 -5.04 15.07 -5.73
N VAL A 242 -4.62 16.32 -5.85
CA VAL A 242 -3.21 16.68 -5.92
C VAL A 242 -2.95 17.78 -4.90
N GLN A 243 -1.84 17.69 -4.17
CA GLN A 243 -1.39 18.81 -3.36
C GLN A 243 -1.12 20.00 -4.28
N ASP A 244 -1.65 21.17 -3.92
CA ASP A 244 -1.37 22.41 -4.63
C ASP A 244 0.14 22.59 -4.84
N PRO A 245 0.64 22.71 -6.09
CA PRO A 245 2.05 22.91 -6.37
C PRO A 245 2.67 24.11 -5.63
N ASP A 246 1.90 25.15 -5.30
CA ASP A 246 2.41 26.32 -4.58
C ASP A 246 2.50 26.09 -3.06
N ASP A 247 1.73 25.15 -2.51
CA ASP A 247 1.86 24.65 -1.13
C ASP A 247 2.92 23.53 -1.02
N ALA A 248 3.29 22.90 -2.14
CA ALA A 248 4.21 21.79 -2.18
C ALA A 248 5.67 22.24 -2.08
N ARG A 249 6.40 21.76 -1.06
CA ARG A 249 7.84 22.01 -0.92
C ARG A 249 8.65 21.54 -2.13
N HIS A 250 8.22 20.45 -2.78
CA HIS A 250 8.76 19.98 -4.05
C HIS A 250 7.59 19.77 -5.02
N PRO A 251 7.37 20.70 -5.97
CA PRO A 251 6.16 20.71 -6.80
C PRO A 251 6.23 19.83 -8.05
N SER A 252 7.37 19.21 -8.36
CA SER A 252 7.54 18.44 -9.61
C SER A 252 6.55 17.28 -9.74
N MET A 253 6.36 16.51 -8.67
CA MET A 253 5.48 15.34 -8.67
C MET A 253 3.98 15.71 -8.71
N PRO A 254 3.51 16.73 -7.95
CA PRO A 254 2.21 17.35 -8.17
C PRO A 254 1.98 17.84 -9.61
N ARG A 255 2.90 18.65 -10.16
CA ARG A 255 2.79 19.18 -11.54
C ARG A 255 2.70 18.08 -12.57
N ALA A 256 3.58 17.08 -12.49
CA ALA A 256 3.54 15.93 -13.39
C ALA A 256 2.21 15.16 -13.33
N THR A 257 1.57 15.11 -12.15
CA THR A 257 0.25 14.51 -12.01
C THR A 257 -0.84 15.34 -12.66
N LEU A 258 -0.83 16.66 -12.49
CA LEU A 258 -1.80 17.58 -13.12
C LEU A 258 -1.68 17.58 -14.64
N ASP A 259 -0.46 17.59 -15.17
CA ASP A 259 -0.20 17.48 -16.61
C ASP A 259 -0.77 16.17 -17.18
N ARG A 260 -0.68 15.09 -16.40
CA ARG A 260 -1.09 13.75 -16.82
C ARG A 260 -2.59 13.49 -16.61
N VAL A 261 -3.24 14.21 -15.70
CA VAL A 261 -4.65 14.06 -15.30
C VAL A 261 -5.34 15.44 -15.27
N PRO A 262 -5.84 15.94 -16.41
CA PRO A 262 -6.49 17.25 -16.48
C PRO A 262 -7.73 17.41 -15.58
N GLY A 263 -8.39 16.31 -15.21
CA GLY A 263 -9.55 16.30 -14.31
C GLY A 263 -9.20 16.22 -12.82
N ALA A 264 -7.91 16.25 -12.45
CA ALA A 264 -7.50 16.25 -11.06
C ALA A 264 -7.76 17.61 -10.39
N THR A 265 -8.16 17.59 -9.11
CA THR A 265 -8.37 18.82 -8.33
C THR A 265 -7.20 19.08 -7.39
N THR A 266 -6.85 20.36 -7.23
CA THR A 266 -5.74 20.82 -6.39
C THR A 266 -6.23 21.34 -5.06
N TRP A 267 -5.52 20.99 -3.99
CA TRP A 267 -5.84 21.44 -2.63
C TRP A 267 -4.58 21.65 -1.78
N PRO A 268 -4.57 22.64 -0.86
CA PRO A 268 -3.54 22.73 0.17
C PRO A 268 -3.47 21.47 1.03
N ALA A 269 -2.29 21.09 1.53
CA ALA A 269 -2.10 19.83 2.23
C ALA A 269 -2.98 19.68 3.49
N ASP A 270 -3.28 20.76 4.19
CA ASP A 270 -4.16 20.80 5.37
C ASP A 270 -5.66 20.67 5.04
N LYS A 271 -6.05 20.90 3.77
CA LYS A 271 -7.43 20.76 3.31
C LYS A 271 -7.71 19.39 2.70
N LEU A 272 -6.69 18.68 2.24
CA LEU A 272 -6.85 17.34 1.65
C LEU A 272 -7.55 16.37 2.60
N GLY A 273 -7.26 16.42 3.91
CA GLY A 273 -7.90 15.54 4.89
C GLY A 273 -9.42 15.70 4.96
N SER A 274 -9.91 16.94 5.00
CA SER A 274 -11.36 17.21 5.01
C SER A 274 -12.02 16.87 3.68
N VAL A 275 -11.36 17.17 2.56
CA VAL A 275 -11.87 16.84 1.22
C VAL A 275 -12.00 15.32 1.04
N ILE A 276 -11.02 14.55 1.53
CA ILE A 276 -11.11 13.08 1.54
C ILE A 276 -12.32 12.64 2.38
N GLY A 277 -12.49 13.20 3.58
CA GLY A 277 -13.64 12.90 4.43
C GLY A 277 -14.98 13.14 3.73
N ASP A 278 -15.12 14.28 3.05
CA ASP A 278 -16.34 14.64 2.31
C ASP A 278 -16.58 13.72 1.11
N LEU A 279 -15.54 13.37 0.35
CA LEU A 279 -15.67 12.47 -0.81
C LEU A 279 -16.04 11.04 -0.41
N VAL A 280 -15.47 10.55 0.70
CA VAL A 280 -15.75 9.23 1.26
C VAL A 280 -17.17 9.18 1.83
N ALA A 281 -17.65 10.26 2.46
CA ALA A 281 -19.02 10.33 2.97
C ALA A 281 -20.08 10.48 1.86
N ARG A 282 -19.71 11.03 0.70
CA ARG A 282 -20.61 11.21 -0.43
C ARG A 282 -20.71 9.94 -1.26
N ARG A 283 -21.89 9.32 -1.20
CA ARG A 283 -22.36 8.38 -2.22
C ARG A 283 -22.53 9.10 -3.55
N SER A 284 -21.73 8.77 -4.56
CA SER A 284 -21.91 9.34 -5.90
C SER A 284 -22.58 8.35 -6.84
N VAL A 285 -23.56 8.83 -7.59
CA VAL A 285 -23.95 8.18 -8.84
C VAL A 285 -22.83 8.46 -9.87
N PRO A 286 -22.29 7.45 -10.57
CA PRO A 286 -21.34 7.67 -11.64
C PRO A 286 -22.05 8.53 -12.68
N GLY A 287 -21.54 9.73 -12.89
CA GLY A 287 -21.99 10.58 -13.98
C GLY A 287 -21.84 9.79 -15.28
N ALA A 288 -22.87 9.83 -16.12
CA ALA A 288 -22.86 9.19 -17.42
C ALA A 288 -21.54 9.53 -18.14
N PRO A 289 -20.75 8.54 -18.57
CA PRO A 289 -19.58 8.82 -19.37
C PRO A 289 -20.07 9.48 -20.65
N GLY A 290 -19.55 10.68 -20.96
CA GLY A 290 -19.51 11.12 -22.35
C GLY A 290 -18.94 9.95 -23.16
N ALA A 291 -19.67 9.55 -24.20
CA ALA A 291 -19.43 8.34 -24.96
C ALA A 291 -17.98 8.22 -25.46
N GLY A 292 -17.11 7.68 -24.61
CA GLY A 292 -16.07 6.75 -25.02
C GLY A 292 -16.63 5.38 -24.72
N GLU A 293 -16.65 4.50 -25.72
CA GLU A 293 -16.97 3.10 -25.52
C GLU A 293 -16.28 2.55 -24.26
N PRO A 294 -16.90 1.60 -23.54
CA PRO A 294 -16.15 0.86 -22.53
C PRO A 294 -14.90 0.33 -23.22
N CYS A 295 -13.74 0.86 -22.86
CA CYS A 295 -12.48 0.33 -23.29
C CYS A 295 -12.34 -1.02 -22.56
N ALA A 296 -13.01 -2.03 -23.11
CA ALA A 296 -12.53 -3.39 -23.07
C ALA A 296 -11.05 -3.24 -23.36
N MET A 297 -10.20 -3.50 -22.35
CA MET A 297 -8.75 -3.30 -22.49
C MET A 297 -8.35 -3.83 -23.85
N GLY A 298 -7.95 -2.93 -24.75
CA GLY A 298 -7.56 -3.34 -26.09
C GLY A 298 -6.52 -4.43 -25.92
N VAL A 299 -6.64 -5.52 -26.66
CA VAL A 299 -5.73 -6.66 -26.56
C VAL A 299 -4.28 -6.15 -26.61
N ASP A 300 -4.02 -5.08 -27.37
CA ASP A 300 -2.73 -4.38 -27.44
C ASP A 300 -2.25 -3.70 -26.16
N GLU A 301 -3.13 -3.15 -25.33
CA GLU A 301 -2.76 -2.45 -24.09
C GLU A 301 -2.61 -3.41 -22.90
N ALA A 302 -3.49 -4.43 -22.83
CA ALA A 302 -3.32 -5.57 -21.94
C ALA A 302 -2.06 -6.38 -22.29
N LEU A 303 -1.78 -6.56 -23.59
CA LEU A 303 -0.56 -7.16 -24.09
C LEU A 303 0.65 -6.26 -23.83
N SER A 304 0.54 -4.94 -23.95
CA SER A 304 1.62 -4.01 -23.62
C SER A 304 1.97 -4.07 -22.12
N LEU A 305 0.97 -4.19 -21.24
CA LEU A 305 1.17 -4.35 -19.81
C LEU A 305 1.77 -5.73 -19.47
N ALA A 306 1.27 -6.80 -20.08
CA ALA A 306 1.81 -8.14 -19.92
C ALA A 306 3.24 -8.27 -20.48
N VAL A 307 3.53 -7.66 -21.64
CA VAL A 307 4.87 -7.60 -22.25
C VAL A 307 5.80 -6.73 -21.41
N ALA A 308 5.33 -5.62 -20.83
CA ALA A 308 6.13 -4.83 -19.89
C ALA A 308 6.46 -5.62 -18.61
N GLN A 309 5.49 -6.36 -18.06
CA GLN A 309 5.68 -7.26 -16.92
C GLN A 309 6.64 -8.42 -17.25
N LEU A 310 6.51 -9.02 -18.43
CA LEU A 310 7.39 -10.08 -18.93
C LEU A 310 8.80 -9.58 -19.23
N ARG A 311 8.96 -8.38 -19.80
CA ARG A 311 10.27 -7.74 -20.02
C ARG A 311 10.93 -7.40 -18.69
N ALA A 312 10.17 -6.89 -17.72
CA ALA A 312 10.65 -6.65 -16.36
C ALA A 312 11.09 -7.96 -15.67
N HIS A 313 10.34 -9.05 -15.86
CA HIS A 313 10.70 -10.39 -15.39
C HIS A 313 11.93 -10.96 -16.12
N ALA A 314 12.06 -10.74 -17.43
CA ALA A 314 13.18 -11.21 -18.23
C ALA A 314 14.50 -10.52 -17.83
N VAL A 315 14.47 -9.20 -17.62
CA VAL A 315 15.65 -8.44 -17.14
C VAL A 315 16.05 -8.87 -15.73
N VAL A 316 15.08 -9.14 -14.84
CA VAL A 316 15.36 -9.68 -13.50
C VAL A 316 15.91 -11.10 -13.58
N ARG A 317 15.33 -11.96 -14.42
CA ARG A 317 15.79 -13.34 -14.62
C ARG A 317 17.20 -13.37 -15.20
N GLU A 318 17.50 -12.54 -16.18
CA GLU A 318 18.85 -12.43 -16.76
C GLU A 318 19.86 -11.89 -15.75
N ARG A 319 19.48 -10.94 -14.88
CA ARG A 319 20.37 -10.42 -13.82
C ARG A 319 20.59 -11.43 -12.70
N ILE A 320 19.58 -12.21 -12.34
CA ILE A 320 19.69 -13.34 -11.40
C ILE A 320 20.56 -14.45 -12.02
N GLN A 321 20.32 -14.78 -13.28
CA GLN A 321 21.07 -15.81 -14.00
C GLN A 321 22.53 -15.41 -14.17
N ARG A 322 22.84 -14.16 -14.57
CA ARG A 322 24.21 -13.61 -14.58
C ARG A 322 24.87 -13.58 -13.20
N ARG A 323 24.12 -13.41 -12.11
CA ARG A 323 24.63 -13.52 -10.73
C ARG A 323 24.88 -14.97 -10.29
N LEU A 324 24.13 -15.92 -10.85
CA LEU A 324 24.27 -17.36 -10.57
C LEU A 324 25.30 -18.04 -11.49
N THR A 325 25.55 -17.51 -12.69
CA THR A 325 26.47 -18.07 -13.70
C THR A 325 27.77 -17.28 -13.88
N GLY A 326 27.85 -16.04 -13.40
CA GLY A 326 29.07 -15.22 -13.48
C GLY A 326 30.18 -15.66 -12.50
N PRO A 327 31.47 -15.50 -12.86
CA PRO A 327 32.58 -15.81 -11.98
C PRO A 327 32.66 -14.74 -10.87
N GLY A 328 32.40 -15.13 -9.62
CA GLY A 328 32.45 -14.17 -8.51
C GLY A 328 32.36 -14.79 -7.10
N PRO A 329 32.74 -14.02 -6.06
CA PRO A 329 32.90 -14.49 -4.68
C PRO A 329 31.61 -15.01 -4.04
N LEU A 330 30.43 -14.69 -4.60
CA LEU A 330 29.14 -15.22 -4.19
C LEU A 330 29.00 -16.74 -4.47
N ARG A 331 29.59 -17.26 -5.56
CA ARG A 331 29.61 -18.72 -5.84
C ARG A 331 30.47 -19.48 -4.84
N ALA A 332 31.62 -18.93 -4.47
CA ALA A 332 32.49 -19.53 -3.44
C ALA A 332 31.76 -19.58 -2.10
N ARG A 333 31.15 -18.48 -1.68
CA ARG A 333 30.34 -18.42 -0.44
C ARG A 333 29.14 -19.36 -0.45
N ASN A 334 28.45 -19.53 -1.58
CA ASN A 334 27.32 -20.46 -1.68
C ASN A 334 27.78 -21.93 -1.69
N ARG A 335 28.91 -22.25 -2.34
CA ARG A 335 29.53 -23.58 -2.27
C ARG A 335 30.01 -23.91 -0.85
N ASP A 336 30.67 -22.97 -0.18
CA ASP A 336 31.14 -23.14 1.18
C ASP A 336 29.99 -23.28 2.18
N ARG A 337 28.82 -22.70 1.88
CA ARG A 337 27.61 -22.84 2.69
C ARG A 337 26.91 -24.18 2.44
N ALA A 338 26.83 -24.63 1.19
CA ALA A 338 26.32 -25.96 0.85
C ALA A 338 27.20 -27.07 1.43
N ALA A 339 28.52 -26.98 1.27
CA ALA A 339 29.48 -27.94 1.83
C ALA A 339 29.55 -27.92 3.37
N ARG A 340 29.15 -26.82 4.01
CA ARG A 340 28.96 -26.76 5.47
C ARG A 340 27.63 -27.39 5.90
N ALA A 341 26.57 -27.20 5.12
CA ALA A 341 25.28 -27.83 5.38
C ALA A 341 25.35 -29.36 5.21
N GLU A 342 26.05 -29.85 4.19
CA GLU A 342 26.29 -31.29 3.98
C GLU A 342 27.10 -31.90 5.14
N ARG A 343 28.21 -31.27 5.53
CA ARG A 343 29.00 -31.73 6.69
C ARG A 343 28.22 -31.69 8.00
N ALA A 344 27.35 -30.69 8.19
CA ALA A 344 26.48 -30.65 9.36
C ALA A 344 25.43 -31.78 9.33
N ALA A 345 24.84 -32.08 8.18
CA ALA A 345 23.90 -33.20 8.03
C ALA A 345 24.59 -34.56 8.29
N GLU A 346 25.83 -34.72 7.84
CA GLU A 346 26.63 -35.93 8.04
C GLU A 346 27.04 -36.12 9.51
N LEU A 347 27.43 -35.04 10.20
CA LEU A 347 27.68 -35.05 11.64
C LEU A 347 26.43 -35.39 12.47
N ILE A 348 25.28 -34.82 12.12
CA ILE A 348 24.00 -35.16 12.77
C ILE A 348 23.68 -36.64 12.57
N THR A 349 23.85 -37.14 11.35
CA THR A 349 23.52 -38.53 11.01
C THR A 349 24.46 -39.53 11.70
N SER A 350 25.75 -39.21 11.80
CA SER A 350 26.77 -40.11 12.35
C SER A 350 26.94 -40.04 13.87
N HIS A 351 26.61 -38.91 14.50
CA HIS A 351 26.87 -38.71 15.94
C HIS A 351 25.60 -38.53 16.79
N VAL A 352 24.48 -38.08 16.21
CA VAL A 352 23.25 -37.79 16.96
C VAL A 352 22.25 -38.96 16.88
N LEU A 353 22.11 -39.58 15.71
CA LEU A 353 21.17 -40.69 15.51
C LEU A 353 21.55 -42.03 16.21
N PRO A 354 22.83 -42.41 16.41
CA PRO A 354 23.17 -43.64 17.12
C PRO A 354 22.91 -43.61 18.63
N VAL A 355 22.76 -42.41 19.21
CA VAL A 355 22.50 -42.20 20.66
C VAL A 355 20.99 -42.25 20.96
N PHE A 356 20.13 -42.10 19.95
CA PHE A 356 18.69 -42.26 20.08
C PHE A 356 18.28 -43.71 19.75
N ARG A 357 18.32 -44.59 20.76
CA ARG A 357 17.59 -45.87 20.72
C ARG A 357 16.26 -45.70 21.46
N PRO A 358 15.10 -45.65 20.76
CA PRO A 358 13.80 -45.62 21.44
C PRO A 358 13.39 -46.99 22.04
N ASP A 359 14.09 -48.09 21.75
CA ASP A 359 13.75 -49.42 22.30
C ASP A 359 14.99 -50.17 22.80
N GLY A 360 15.17 -50.22 24.11
CA GLY A 360 15.97 -51.24 24.80
C GLY A 360 15.06 -52.39 25.26
N PRO A 361 15.54 -53.65 25.31
CA PRO A 361 14.68 -54.80 25.57
C PRO A 361 14.20 -54.87 27.03
N ALA A 362 13.01 -55.48 27.18
CA ALA A 362 12.27 -55.75 28.41
C ALA A 362 13.01 -56.64 29.42
#